data_AF-A0A227IZC7-F1
#
_entry.id   AF-A0A227IZC7-F1
#
_cell.length_a   1.000
_cell.length_b   1.000
_cell.length_c   1.000
_cell.angle_alpha   90.00
_cell.angle_beta   90.00
_cell.angle_gamma   90.00
#
_symmetry.space_group_name_H-M   'P 1'
#
loop_
_entity.id
_entity.type
_entity.pdbx_description
1 polymer ?
#
loop_
_entity_poly.entity_id
_entity_poly.type
_entity_poly.pdbx_seq_one_letter_code
_entity_poly.pdbx_strand_id
1 'polypeptide(L)'
;GTWRSAMSARTAYKRLKEIDAIVRQDESDMPLPKPKGHYELTGLTYRHPGATEPVLSSITLSIPPGVSVGVIGPSGTGKSTFARLLLG
;
A
#
# COMPACT_ATOMS: atom_id res chain seq x y z
N GLY A 1 24.44 32.14 -21.89
CA GLY A 1 24.65 32.06 -20.43
C GLY A 1 23.96 30.84 -19.86
N THR A 2 24.65 29.71 -19.84
CA THR A 2 24.19 28.33 -19.54
C THR A 2 24.04 28.02 -18.04
N TRP A 3 24.07 29.04 -17.17
CA TRP A 3 24.01 28.86 -15.71
C TRP A 3 22.64 28.38 -15.21
N ARG A 4 21.55 28.77 -15.89
CA ARG A 4 20.19 28.36 -15.52
C ARG A 4 19.93 26.87 -15.78
N SER A 5 20.51 26.30 -16.84
CA SER A 5 20.39 24.86 -17.13
C SER A 5 21.23 23.99 -16.20
N ALA A 6 22.38 24.48 -15.74
CA ALA A 6 23.17 23.80 -14.71
C ALA A 6 22.43 23.74 -13.36
N MET A 7 21.72 24.82 -12.99
CA MET A 7 20.91 24.85 -11.77
C MET A 7 19.66 23.96 -11.86
N SER A 8 18.97 23.92 -13.00
CA SER A 8 17.80 23.04 -13.17
C SER A 8 18.18 21.56 -13.15
N ALA A 9 19.32 21.19 -13.74
CA ALA A 9 19.86 19.84 -13.69
C ALA A 9 20.19 19.39 -12.25
N ARG A 10 20.77 20.27 -11.43
CA ARG A 10 21.05 19.97 -10.00
C ARG A 10 19.77 19.75 -9.19
N THR A 11 18.71 20.52 -9.45
CA THR A 11 17.41 20.35 -8.77
C THR A 11 16.73 19.04 -9.18
N ALA A 12 16.74 18.70 -10.47
CA ALA A 12 16.23 17.42 -10.95
C ALA A 12 16.99 16.22 -10.35
N TYR A 13 18.32 16.33 -10.28
CA TYR A 13 19.17 15.31 -9.67
C TYR A 13 18.88 15.13 -8.17
N LYS A 14 18.69 16.23 -7.42
CA LYS A 14 18.29 16.15 -6.01
C LYS A 14 16.96 15.42 -5.82
N ARG A 15 15.94 15.74 -6.63
CA ARG A 15 14.63 15.07 -6.57
C ARG A 15 14.71 13.58 -6.86
N LEU A 16 15.48 13.18 -7.87
CA LEU A 16 15.71 11.76 -8.18
C LEU A 16 16.42 11.05 -7.04
N LYS A 17 17.42 11.69 -6.42
CA LYS A 17 18.15 11.14 -5.27
C LYS A 17 17.26 11.00 -4.04
N GLU A 18 16.33 11.92 -3.83
CA GLU A 18 15.31 11.84 -2.76
C GLU A 18 14.34 10.66 -3.01
N ILE A 19 13.91 10.44 -4.26
CA ILE A 19 13.04 9.30 -4.59
C ILE A 19 13.78 7.96 -4.46
N ASP A 20 15.02 7.84 -4.94
CA ASP A 20 15.85 6.62 -4.81
C ASP A 20 16.04 6.21 -3.34
N ALA A 21 16.22 7.20 -2.46
CA ALA A 21 16.35 6.97 -1.03
C ALA A 21 15.06 6.47 -0.37
N ILE A 22 13.89 6.75 -0.95
CA ILE A 22 12.57 6.31 -0.45
C ILE A 22 12.19 4.93 -1.01
N VAL A 23 12.55 4.64 -2.26
CA VAL A 23 12.19 3.38 -2.94
C VAL A 23 13.04 2.19 -2.47
N ARG A 24 14.23 2.42 -1.91
CA ARG A 24 15.04 1.40 -1.22
C ARG A 24 14.47 0.99 0.15
N GLN A 25 13.22 0.55 0.19
CA GLN A 25 12.71 -0.21 1.34
C GLN A 25 12.55 -1.69 0.96
N ASP A 26 13.32 -2.51 1.68
CA ASP A 26 13.35 -3.98 1.75
C ASP A 26 13.82 -4.77 0.50
N GLU A 27 15.15 -4.84 0.31
CA GLU A 27 15.81 -5.98 -0.37
C GLU A 27 15.97 -7.19 0.58
N SER A 28 14.98 -7.44 1.43
CA SER A 28 14.92 -8.65 2.26
C SER A 28 14.21 -9.77 1.50
N ASP A 29 14.61 -10.04 0.26
CA ASP A 29 14.05 -11.10 -0.60
C ASP A 29 14.48 -12.49 -0.08
N MET A 30 13.92 -12.89 1.06
CA MET A 30 13.83 -14.31 1.38
C MET A 30 12.63 -14.89 0.65
N PRO A 31 12.79 -15.99 -0.13
CA PRO A 31 11.68 -16.57 -0.86
C PRO A 31 10.60 -17.01 0.12
N LEU A 32 9.41 -16.39 -0.01
CA LEU A 32 8.26 -16.77 0.79
C LEU A 32 7.87 -18.22 0.46
N PRO A 33 7.61 -19.07 1.48
CA PRO A 33 7.05 -20.38 1.24
C PRO A 33 5.70 -20.23 0.53
N LYS A 34 5.34 -21.21 -0.30
CA LYS A 34 4.05 -21.19 -1.01
C LYS A 34 2.91 -20.92 -0.03
N PRO A 35 2.04 -19.92 -0.29
CA PRO A 35 0.96 -19.56 0.63
C PRO A 35 -0.01 -20.73 0.77
N LYS A 36 -0.36 -21.06 2.02
CA LYS A 36 -1.32 -22.14 2.34
C LYS A 36 -2.78 -21.75 2.13
N GLY A 37 -3.04 -20.49 1.74
CA GLY A 37 -4.39 -19.96 1.51
C GLY A 37 -5.16 -19.55 2.77
N HIS A 38 -4.48 -19.44 3.91
CA HIS A 38 -5.05 -18.86 5.13
C HIS A 38 -4.81 -17.35 5.15
N TYR A 39 -5.87 -16.56 5.31
CA TYR A 39 -5.77 -15.11 5.48
C TYR A 39 -6.17 -14.72 6.89
N GLU A 40 -5.38 -13.86 7.52
CA GLU A 40 -5.68 -13.32 8.84
C GLU A 40 -5.43 -11.81 8.82
N LEU A 41 -6.44 -11.05 9.19
CA LEU A 41 -6.39 -9.61 9.38
C LEU A 41 -6.73 -9.33 10.82
N THR A 42 -5.93 -8.49 11.47
CA THR A 42 -6.13 -8.13 12.88
C THR A 42 -6.10 -6.61 13.00
N GLY A 43 -7.25 -6.01 13.31
CA GLY A 43 -7.37 -4.58 13.56
C GLY A 43 -7.05 -3.69 12.35
N LEU A 44 -7.26 -4.18 11.11
CA LEU A 44 -6.98 -3.42 9.90
C LEU A 44 -7.74 -2.09 9.91
N THR A 45 -6.98 -1.00 9.97
CA THR A 45 -7.48 0.36 9.92
C THR A 45 -6.75 1.08 8.80
N TYR A 46 -7.50 1.64 7.85
CA TYR A 46 -6.93 2.32 6.69
C TYR A 46 -7.61 3.67 6.46
N ARG A 47 -6.79 4.64 6.12
CA ARG A 47 -7.18 6.02 5.84
C ARG A 47 -6.45 6.48 4.59
N HIS A 48 -7.17 7.06 3.64
CA HIS A 48 -6.55 7.66 2.47
C HIS A 48 -5.66 8.86 2.86
N PRO A 49 -4.55 9.12 2.15
CA PRO A 49 -3.75 10.32 2.35
C PRO A 49 -4.61 11.58 2.24
N GLY A 50 -4.60 12.43 3.26
CA GLY A 50 -5.39 13.66 3.31
C GLY A 50 -6.82 13.52 3.82
N ALA A 51 -7.33 12.31 4.07
CA ALA A 51 -8.63 12.13 4.72
C ALA A 51 -8.55 12.37 6.24
N THR A 52 -9.60 12.92 6.84
CA THR A 52 -9.72 13.10 8.29
C THR A 52 -10.12 11.80 8.99
N GLU A 53 -11.03 11.04 8.39
CA GLU A 53 -11.58 9.81 8.96
C GLU A 53 -11.07 8.56 8.23
N PRO A 54 -10.91 7.42 8.96
CA PRO A 54 -10.55 6.15 8.34
C PRO A 54 -11.71 5.61 7.49
N VAL A 55 -11.39 5.10 6.31
CA VAL A 55 -12.36 4.45 5.41
C VAL A 55 -12.62 2.99 5.82
N LEU A 56 -11.66 2.37 6.51
CA LEU A 56 -11.80 1.06 7.15
C LEU A 56 -11.30 1.19 8.59
N SER A 57 -12.05 0.67 9.55
CA SER A 57 -11.72 0.77 10.97
C SER A 57 -11.77 -0.60 11.65
N SER A 58 -10.66 -0.98 12.27
CA SER A 58 -10.54 -2.16 13.14
C SER A 58 -11.12 -3.46 12.54
N ILE A 59 -10.85 -3.74 11.26
CA ILE A 59 -11.34 -4.95 10.61
C ILE A 59 -10.46 -6.13 11.05
N THR A 60 -11.10 -7.10 11.72
CA THR A 60 -10.49 -8.38 12.09
C THR A 60 -11.24 -9.50 11.38
N LEU A 61 -10.51 -10.33 10.63
CA LEU A 61 -11.08 -11.40 9.81
C LEU A 61 -10.09 -12.55 9.69
N SER A 62 -10.57 -13.79 9.83
CA SER A 62 -9.82 -15.00 9.51
C SER A 62 -10.56 -15.76 8.40
N ILE A 63 -9.85 -16.08 7.33
CA ILE A 63 -10.36 -16.84 6.18
C ILE A 63 -9.53 -18.13 6.09
N PRO A 64 -10.13 -19.30 6.37
CA PRO A 64 -9.44 -20.57 6.24
C PRO A 64 -9.23 -20.94 4.76
N PRO A 65 -8.25 -21.81 4.47
CA PRO A 65 -7.98 -22.27 3.10
C PRO A 65 -9.22 -22.89 2.44
N GLY A 66 -9.43 -22.55 1.16
CA GLY A 66 -10.53 -23.10 0.36
C GLY A 66 -11.89 -22.45 0.58
N VAL A 67 -11.99 -21.43 1.43
CA VAL A 67 -13.22 -20.66 1.64
C VAL A 67 -13.26 -19.44 0.73
N SER A 68 -14.43 -19.22 0.11
CA SER A 68 -14.74 -18.03 -0.67
C SER A 68 -15.54 -17.05 0.19
N VAL A 69 -15.12 -15.79 0.24
CA VAL A 69 -15.79 -14.72 1.01
C VAL A 69 -16.26 -13.63 0.06
N GLY A 70 -17.53 -13.24 0.17
CA GLY A 70 -18.11 -12.12 -0.55
C GLY A 70 -18.16 -10.86 0.31
N VAL A 71 -17.61 -9.74 -0.19
CA VAL A 71 -17.68 -8.44 0.49
C VAL A 71 -18.80 -7.61 -0.13
N ILE A 72 -19.87 -7.35 0.64
CA ILE A 72 -21.06 -6.61 0.20
C ILE A 72 -21.30 -5.35 1.04
N GLY A 73 -21.98 -4.36 0.45
CA GLY A 73 -22.34 -3.12 1.15
C GLY A 73 -22.57 -1.93 0.21
N PRO A 74 -23.17 -0.83 0.70
CA PRO A 74 -23.46 0.38 -0.08
C PRO A 74 -22.24 0.96 -0.79
N SER A 75 -22.42 1.73 -1.87
CA SER A 75 -21.30 2.41 -2.55
C SER A 75 -20.56 3.35 -1.60
N GLY A 76 -19.23 3.49 -1.77
CA GLY A 76 -18.40 4.38 -0.95
C GLY A 76 -17.92 3.84 0.41
N THR A 77 -18.34 2.65 0.83
CA THR A 77 -17.99 2.04 2.13
C THR A 77 -16.59 1.42 2.22
N GLY A 78 -15.72 1.65 1.23
CA GLY A 78 -14.34 1.14 1.28
C GLY A 78 -14.12 -0.30 0.81
N LYS A 79 -15.12 -0.99 0.24
CA LYS A 79 -14.98 -2.38 -0.26
C LYS A 79 -13.82 -2.58 -1.25
N SER A 80 -13.71 -1.71 -2.25
CA SER A 80 -12.60 -1.77 -3.21
C SER A 80 -11.25 -1.42 -2.58
N THR A 81 -11.27 -0.60 -1.53
CA THR A 81 -10.07 -0.29 -0.73
C THR A 81 -9.65 -1.51 0.08
N PHE A 82 -10.59 -2.21 0.73
CA PHE A 82 -10.34 -3.46 1.44
C PHE A 82 -9.79 -4.54 0.52
N ALA A 83 -10.36 -4.72 -0.68
CA ALA A 83 -9.86 -5.66 -1.67
C ALA A 83 -8.42 -5.35 -2.12
N ARG A 84 -8.07 -4.07 -2.31
CA ARG A 84 -6.70 -3.67 -2.63
C ARG A 84 -5.73 -3.98 -1.49
N LEU A 85 -6.11 -3.67 -0.26
CA LEU A 85 -5.27 -3.94 0.91
C LEU A 85 -5.01 -5.44 1.14
N LEU A 86 -5.95 -6.30 0.75
CA LEU A 86 -5.75 -7.75 0.81
C LEU A 86 -4.77 -8.29 -0.23
N LEU A 87 -4.64 -7.62 -1.37
CA LEU A 87 -3.80 -8.07 -2.48
C LEU A 87 -2.35 -7.61 -2.35
N GLY A 88 -2.07 -6.60 -1.51
CA GLY A 88 -0.76 -5.96 -1.39
C GLY A 88 -0.59 -4.86 -2.43
#